data_AF-A0A0V0QEL7-F1
#
_entry.id   AF-A0A0V0QEL7-F1
#
_cell.length_a   1.000
_cell.length_b   1.000
_cell.length_c   1.000
_cell.angle_alpha   90.00
_cell.angle_beta   90.00
_cell.angle_gamma   90.00
#
_symmetry.space_group_name_H-M   'P 1'
#
loop_
_entity.id
_entity.type
_entity.pdbx_description
1 polymer ?
#
loop_
_entity_poly.entity_id
_entity_poly.type
_entity_poly.pdbx_seq_one_letter_code
_entity_poly.pdbx_strand_id
1 'polypeptide(L)'
;MKQTEILCLTVLVFALFSQSFCLKNFQINEISEWKSTNTTNEKYKINRASYGYLHNSRTLQLTDSKIVALLFGNRCTGQSPVHKQLAILNSDGSVLDSIIFKDALSRQSSNLSPTNLGTVGLYTQFEYPVISMGKDFMYIILLASESSNLCIQVYVLDLSDTSTYTIIKTHSYPEYNEVYWGGYTIQAYSDDTATAHFFTQNSQKESLYVQLQYDSSGELKSDYPKQIIKNAEFAIGFHWTINSILHEDKETSTFIKMDKDYTKLIIYTYQKDGNEICLEKIDINGYYNLNYYYGIHGNKGWIYLQNSLVQQGYFALFDPQTCQLSTTGSMQTSIHQGMAGSFYDIENEKILILEIGNQLDTENQDNMQSNIYQIGTFDNGKEKNKNKNNEKEDDTGDDANAYNIRFQGLVALIGLFILI
;
A
#
# COMPACT_ATOMS: atom_id res chain seq x y z
N MET A 1 3.67 -48.03 4.30
CA MET A 1 2.54 -47.30 3.68
C MET A 1 1.87 -48.22 2.68
N LYS A 2 0.57 -48.46 2.84
CA LYS A 2 -0.23 -49.25 1.88
C LYS A 2 -0.45 -48.43 0.61
N GLN A 3 -0.61 -49.07 -0.54
CA GLN A 3 -0.87 -48.38 -1.83
C GLN A 3 -2.06 -47.40 -1.76
N THR A 4 -3.08 -47.73 -0.97
CA THR A 4 -4.24 -46.88 -0.71
C THR A 4 -3.90 -45.59 0.04
N GLU A 5 -2.92 -45.62 0.94
CA GLU A 5 -2.47 -44.42 1.68
C GLU A 5 -1.66 -43.48 0.79
N ILE A 6 -0.86 -44.03 -0.13
CA ILE A 6 -0.13 -43.26 -1.15
C ILE A 6 -1.11 -42.58 -2.10
N LEU A 7 -2.13 -43.31 -2.58
CA LEU A 7 -3.12 -42.78 -3.50
C LEU A 7 -3.96 -41.66 -2.87
N CYS A 8 -4.42 -41.84 -1.62
CA CYS A 8 -5.14 -40.80 -0.90
C CYS A 8 -4.26 -39.56 -0.65
N LEU A 9 -2.99 -39.73 -0.30
CA LEU A 9 -2.07 -38.61 -0.11
C LEU A 9 -1.84 -37.87 -1.44
N THR A 10 -1.66 -38.58 -2.56
CA THR A 10 -1.49 -37.96 -3.88
C THR A 10 -2.75 -37.19 -4.32
N VAL A 11 -3.95 -37.74 -4.10
CA VAL A 11 -5.21 -37.06 -4.42
C VAL A 11 -5.43 -35.86 -3.51
N LEU A 12 -5.13 -35.96 -2.22
CA LEU A 12 -5.19 -34.84 -1.27
C LEU A 12 -4.20 -33.73 -1.66
N VAL A 13 -2.96 -34.09 -2.02
CA VAL A 13 -1.95 -33.15 -2.49
C VAL A 13 -2.42 -32.48 -3.79
N PHE A 14 -2.92 -33.23 -4.78
CA PHE A 14 -3.46 -32.65 -6.01
C PHE A 14 -4.70 -31.77 -5.77
N ALA A 15 -5.59 -32.13 -4.84
CA ALA A 15 -6.73 -31.32 -4.46
C ALA A 15 -6.29 -30.00 -3.82
N LEU A 16 -5.34 -30.06 -2.88
CA LEU A 16 -4.76 -28.88 -2.23
C LEU A 16 -4.00 -27.99 -3.23
N PHE A 17 -3.28 -28.58 -4.19
CA PHE A 17 -2.65 -27.82 -5.27
C PHE A 17 -3.66 -27.25 -6.27
N SER A 18 -4.77 -27.95 -6.56
CA SER A 18 -5.81 -27.46 -7.48
C SER A 18 -6.61 -26.28 -6.92
N GLN A 19 -6.76 -26.20 -5.60
CA GLN A 19 -7.40 -25.06 -4.92
C GLN A 19 -6.47 -23.84 -4.80
N SER A 20 -5.16 -24.03 -4.94
CA SER A 20 -4.15 -22.96 -4.81
C SER A 20 -3.97 -22.09 -6.06
N PHE A 21 -4.61 -22.44 -7.18
CA PHE A 21 -4.49 -21.74 -8.47
C PHE A 21 -5.81 -21.19 -9.00
N CYS A 22 -6.68 -20.66 -8.14
CA CYS A 22 -7.61 -19.64 -8.60
C CYS A 22 -6.80 -18.36 -8.88
N LEU A 23 -6.15 -18.34 -10.05
CA LEU A 23 -5.56 -17.13 -10.61
C LEU A 23 -6.72 -16.17 -10.86
N LYS A 24 -6.92 -15.25 -9.93
CA LYS A 24 -7.83 -14.14 -10.15
C LYS A 24 -7.26 -13.34 -11.31
N ASN A 25 -7.98 -13.31 -12.42
CA ASN A 25 -7.59 -12.50 -13.57
C ASN A 25 -8.18 -11.11 -13.36
N PHE A 26 -7.33 -10.13 -13.10
CA PHE A 26 -7.75 -8.74 -12.93
C PHE A 26 -7.61 -8.01 -14.26
N GLN A 27 -8.61 -7.18 -14.55
CA GLN A 27 -8.63 -6.36 -15.76
C GLN A 27 -8.98 -4.93 -15.37
N ILE A 28 -8.03 -4.02 -15.56
CA ILE A 28 -8.28 -2.58 -15.52
C ILE A 28 -8.75 -2.13 -16.91
N ASN A 29 -9.90 -1.47 -16.94
CA ASN A 29 -10.51 -0.90 -18.13
C ASN A 29 -9.78 0.38 -18.56
N GLU A 30 -9.98 0.78 -19.81
CA GLU A 30 -9.54 2.10 -20.27
C GLU A 30 -10.25 3.21 -19.47
N ILE A 31 -9.55 4.33 -19.27
CA ILE A 31 -10.05 5.44 -18.42
C ILE A 31 -11.42 5.95 -18.88
N SER A 32 -11.69 5.97 -20.19
CA SER A 32 -12.97 6.40 -20.76
C SER A 32 -14.16 5.52 -20.35
N GLU A 33 -13.91 4.31 -19.84
CA GLU A 33 -14.93 3.37 -19.38
C GLU A 33 -15.16 3.42 -17.86
N TRP A 34 -14.35 4.20 -17.13
CA TRP A 34 -14.46 4.28 -15.68
C TRP A 34 -15.77 4.95 -15.28
N LYS A 35 -16.49 4.32 -14.35
CA LYS A 35 -17.76 4.84 -13.83
C LYS A 35 -17.53 5.44 -12.46
N SER A 36 -17.88 6.70 -12.28
CA SER A 36 -17.81 7.37 -10.98
C SER A 36 -19.17 7.41 -10.30
N THR A 37 -19.17 7.23 -8.99
CA THR A 37 -20.32 7.46 -8.11
C THR A 37 -19.91 8.48 -7.06
N ASN A 38 -20.64 9.59 -6.97
CA ASN A 38 -20.42 10.58 -5.92
C ASN A 38 -20.96 10.03 -4.59
N THR A 39 -20.10 9.95 -3.59
CA THR A 39 -20.40 9.37 -2.27
C THR A 39 -20.49 10.42 -1.17
N THR A 40 -20.45 11.70 -1.55
CA THR A 40 -20.58 12.85 -0.65
C THR A 40 -21.94 12.82 0.04
N ASN A 41 -21.96 12.87 1.36
CA ASN A 41 -23.19 12.86 2.15
C ASN A 41 -23.14 13.97 3.22
N GLU A 42 -24.20 14.80 3.26
CA GLU A 42 -24.34 15.95 4.18
C GLU A 42 -24.28 15.58 5.67
N LYS A 43 -24.42 14.30 6.02
CA LYS A 43 -24.32 13.81 7.41
C LYS A 43 -22.90 13.83 7.98
N TYR A 44 -21.85 13.96 7.15
CA TYR A 44 -20.44 13.88 7.57
C TYR A 44 -19.72 15.23 7.40
N LYS A 45 -19.77 16.05 8.45
CA LYS A 45 -19.17 17.40 8.47
C LYS A 45 -17.68 17.36 8.79
N ILE A 46 -16.85 16.98 7.82
CA ILE A 46 -15.46 17.44 7.75
C ILE A 46 -15.41 18.56 6.73
N ASN A 47 -15.14 19.77 7.20
CA ASN A 47 -15.28 20.94 6.34
C ASN A 47 -14.17 21.04 5.28
N ARG A 48 -12.94 20.66 5.61
CA ARG A 48 -11.80 20.81 4.69
C ARG A 48 -10.65 19.86 5.01
N ALA A 49 -10.12 19.17 4.00
CA ALA A 49 -8.81 18.52 4.08
C ALA A 49 -7.72 19.60 4.15
N SER A 50 -6.91 19.62 5.21
CA SER A 50 -5.88 20.67 5.34
C SER A 50 -4.66 20.36 4.46
N TYR A 51 -4.16 21.38 3.77
CA TYR A 51 -2.93 21.30 3.00
C TYR A 51 -1.71 20.97 3.89
N GLY A 52 -0.82 20.13 3.36
CA GLY A 52 0.57 20.02 3.84
C GLY A 52 0.94 18.81 4.71
N TYR A 53 -0.02 18.02 5.21
CA TYR A 53 0.30 16.93 6.15
C TYR A 53 -0.66 15.74 6.06
N LEU A 54 -1.21 15.45 4.87
CA LEU A 54 -2.07 14.30 4.62
C LEU A 54 -1.24 13.02 4.47
N HIS A 55 -0.25 12.84 5.37
CA HIS A 55 0.39 11.56 5.54
C HIS A 55 -0.68 10.62 6.08
N ASN A 56 -1.12 9.69 5.24
CA ASN A 56 -1.95 8.56 5.61
C ASN A 56 -3.46 8.83 5.74
N SER A 57 -4.13 9.28 4.68
CA SER A 57 -5.47 8.72 4.48
C SER A 57 -5.33 7.22 4.27
N ARG A 58 -5.71 6.45 5.28
CA ARG A 58 -5.61 4.99 5.24
C ARG A 58 -6.98 4.46 4.87
N THR A 59 -7.05 3.73 3.77
CA THR A 59 -8.18 2.88 3.47
C THR A 59 -7.84 1.45 3.88
N LEU A 60 -8.77 0.76 4.55
CA LEU A 60 -8.64 -0.63 4.98
C LEU A 60 -9.88 -1.37 4.51
N GLN A 61 -9.73 -2.39 3.68
CA GLN A 61 -10.83 -3.28 3.38
C GLN A 61 -11.14 -4.16 4.62
N LEU A 62 -12.37 -4.11 5.13
CA LEU A 62 -12.81 -4.89 6.29
C LEU A 62 -13.40 -6.25 5.88
N THR A 63 -14.19 -6.26 4.82
CA THR A 63 -14.85 -7.45 4.26
C THR A 63 -14.88 -7.35 2.74
N ASP A 64 -15.44 -8.36 2.09
CA ASP A 64 -15.62 -8.43 0.64
C ASP A 64 -16.31 -7.21 0.02
N SER A 65 -17.12 -6.48 0.79
CA SER A 65 -17.93 -5.34 0.33
C SER A 65 -17.74 -4.05 1.15
N LYS A 66 -16.87 -4.05 2.17
CA LYS A 66 -16.75 -2.93 3.13
C LYS A 66 -15.34 -2.41 3.27
N ILE A 67 -15.21 -1.09 3.40
CA ILE A 67 -13.95 -0.37 3.54
C ILE A 67 -14.04 0.57 4.73
N VAL A 68 -12.95 0.71 5.46
CA VAL A 68 -12.73 1.77 6.44
C VAL A 68 -11.84 2.83 5.83
N ALA A 69 -12.26 4.09 5.87
CA ALA A 69 -11.45 5.23 5.48
C ALA A 69 -11.15 6.09 6.72
N LEU A 70 -9.87 6.42 6.93
CA LEU A 70 -9.44 7.41 7.91
C LEU A 70 -9.23 8.76 7.23
N LEU A 71 -10.05 9.75 7.61
CA LEU A 71 -10.10 11.10 7.05
C LEU A 71 -9.54 12.10 8.05
N PHE A 72 -8.89 13.16 7.54
CA PHE A 72 -8.31 14.23 8.36
C PHE A 72 -8.79 15.58 7.84
N GLY A 73 -9.22 16.47 8.73
CA GLY A 73 -9.62 17.82 8.34
C GLY A 73 -9.80 18.81 9.48
N ASN A 74 -10.11 20.06 9.12
CA ASN A 74 -10.32 21.17 10.06
C ASN A 74 -11.79 21.63 10.07
N ARG A 75 -12.25 22.23 11.18
CA ARG A 75 -13.52 23.00 11.24
C ARG A 75 -13.30 24.47 10.84
N CYS A 76 -14.30 25.08 10.19
CA CYS A 76 -14.22 26.43 9.59
C CYS A 76 -14.07 27.63 10.57
N THR A 77 -14.13 27.44 11.89
CA THR A 77 -14.34 28.57 12.82
C THR A 77 -13.08 29.08 13.54
N GLY A 78 -11.92 29.08 12.86
CA GLY A 78 -10.67 29.62 13.40
C GLY A 78 -9.98 28.69 14.39
N GLN A 79 -8.65 28.64 14.32
CA GLN A 79 -7.70 27.81 15.08
C GLN A 79 -8.36 26.78 16.01
N SER A 80 -8.74 25.63 15.45
CA SER A 80 -9.32 24.50 16.19
C SER A 80 -8.67 23.20 15.74
N PRO A 81 -8.59 22.22 16.65
CA PRO A 81 -7.75 21.05 16.51
C PRO A 81 -8.11 20.21 15.30
N VAL A 82 -7.12 19.47 14.81
CA VAL A 82 -7.29 18.54 13.71
C VAL A 82 -8.33 17.50 14.12
N HIS A 83 -9.36 17.34 13.29
CA HIS A 83 -10.32 16.27 13.44
C HIS A 83 -9.86 15.07 12.63
N LYS A 84 -10.02 13.88 13.21
CA LYS A 84 -9.88 12.60 12.50
C LYS A 84 -11.26 11.96 12.43
N GLN A 85 -11.65 11.39 11.29
CA GLN A 85 -12.86 10.58 11.18
C GLN A 85 -12.52 9.21 10.64
N LEU A 86 -13.04 8.18 11.29
CA LEU A 86 -13.04 6.83 10.77
C LEU A 86 -14.44 6.56 10.20
N ALA A 87 -14.55 6.28 8.91
CA ALA A 87 -15.82 5.97 8.25
C ALA A 87 -15.79 4.55 7.68
N ILE A 88 -16.88 3.80 7.83
CA ILE A 88 -17.11 2.51 7.18
C ILE A 88 -18.02 2.73 5.98
N LEU A 89 -17.55 2.36 4.80
CA LEU A 89 -18.20 2.52 3.50
C LEU A 89 -18.52 1.14 2.92
N ASN A 90 -19.68 1.00 2.28
CA ASN A 90 -19.97 -0.08 1.35
C ASN A 90 -19.30 0.17 0.00
N SER A 91 -19.24 -0.84 -0.85
CA SER A 91 -18.68 -0.74 -2.21
C SER A 91 -19.49 0.14 -3.17
N ASP A 92 -20.77 0.35 -2.91
CA ASP A 92 -21.60 1.37 -3.59
C ASP A 92 -21.34 2.79 -3.08
N GLY A 93 -20.48 2.93 -2.07
CA GLY A 93 -20.10 4.19 -1.46
C GLY A 93 -21.06 4.71 -0.39
N SER A 94 -22.13 3.98 -0.10
CA SER A 94 -22.99 4.31 1.04
C SER A 94 -22.21 4.14 2.34
N VAL A 95 -22.35 5.10 3.25
CA VAL A 95 -21.69 5.06 4.55
C VAL A 95 -22.52 4.21 5.51
N LEU A 96 -21.92 3.16 6.05
CA LEU A 96 -22.51 2.29 7.05
C LEU A 96 -22.44 2.89 8.46
N ASP A 97 -21.28 3.42 8.83
CA ASP A 97 -21.02 3.99 10.16
C ASP A 97 -19.86 4.99 10.10
N SER A 98 -19.75 5.90 11.07
CA SER A 98 -18.55 6.72 11.24
C SER A 98 -18.38 7.29 12.65
N ILE A 99 -17.13 7.42 13.08
CA ILE A 99 -16.75 8.04 14.35
C ILE A 99 -15.86 9.24 14.06
N ILE A 100 -16.18 10.39 14.67
CA ILE A 100 -15.37 11.61 14.61
C ILE A 100 -14.62 11.79 15.92
N PHE A 101 -13.30 11.76 15.85
CA PHE A 101 -12.40 12.11 16.94
C PHE A 101 -12.22 13.63 16.96
N LYS A 102 -12.83 14.26 17.96
CA LYS A 102 -12.64 15.68 18.27
C LYS A 102 -11.32 15.80 19.04
N ASP A 103 -10.52 16.82 18.74
CA ASP A 103 -9.29 17.15 19.47
C ASP A 103 -8.12 16.18 19.29
N ALA A 104 -7.87 15.69 18.07
CA ALA A 104 -6.68 14.88 17.83
C ALA A 104 -5.41 15.73 18.03
N LEU A 105 -4.60 15.36 19.04
CA LEU A 105 -3.44 16.13 19.53
C LEU A 105 -2.32 16.32 18.49
N SER A 106 -2.29 15.51 17.42
CA SER A 106 -1.33 15.69 16.33
C SER A 106 -1.82 15.07 15.00
N ARG A 107 -1.29 15.61 13.91
CA ARG A 107 -1.47 15.10 12.53
C ARG A 107 -0.65 13.83 12.25
N GLN A 108 0.35 13.53 13.08
CA GLN A 108 1.47 12.66 12.70
C GLN A 108 1.58 11.34 13.46
N SER A 109 0.92 11.15 14.61
CA SER A 109 1.08 9.91 15.37
C SER A 109 -0.21 9.09 15.44
N SER A 110 -0.31 8.13 14.52
CA SER A 110 -0.82 6.81 14.88
C SER A 110 0.39 5.90 14.95
N ASN A 111 1.26 6.17 15.93
CA ASN A 111 2.35 5.26 16.22
C ASN A 111 1.71 4.04 16.87
N LEU A 112 1.91 2.86 16.28
CA LEU A 112 2.04 1.67 17.12
C LEU A 112 3.09 2.04 18.16
N SER A 113 2.70 2.14 19.42
CA SER A 113 3.66 2.06 20.51
C SER A 113 4.33 0.71 20.36
N PRO A 114 5.65 0.63 20.12
CA PRO A 114 6.38 -0.62 20.14
C PRO A 114 6.59 -1.00 21.62
N THR A 115 5.51 -1.20 22.36
CA THR A 115 5.59 -1.55 23.77
C THR A 115 6.08 -2.99 23.98
N ASN A 116 6.43 -3.74 22.92
CA ASN A 116 7.05 -5.07 22.99
C ASN A 116 8.13 -5.34 21.92
N LEU A 117 8.56 -4.35 21.12
CA LEU A 117 9.85 -4.52 20.44
C LEU A 117 10.89 -4.18 21.49
N GLY A 118 11.40 -5.20 22.19
CA GLY A 118 12.59 -5.00 23.03
C GLY A 118 13.62 -4.24 22.19
N THR A 119 14.31 -3.27 22.78
CA THR A 119 15.41 -2.58 22.11
C THR A 119 16.42 -3.62 21.62
N VAL A 120 16.34 -4.00 20.35
CA VAL A 120 17.33 -4.87 19.72
C VAL A 120 18.43 -3.97 19.20
N GLY A 121 19.47 -3.79 20.01
CA GLY A 121 20.65 -2.99 19.67
C GLY A 121 20.72 -1.63 20.36
N LEU A 122 21.51 -0.73 19.77
CA LEU A 122 21.88 0.57 20.33
C LEU A 122 20.79 1.65 20.11
N TYR A 123 19.95 1.50 19.08
CA TYR A 123 19.00 2.53 18.69
C TYR A 123 17.79 2.67 19.63
N THR A 124 17.35 3.92 19.85
CA THR A 124 16.29 4.26 20.82
C THR A 124 15.05 4.89 20.19
N GLN A 125 15.13 5.27 18.91
CA GLN A 125 14.05 5.88 18.15
C GLN A 125 13.88 5.15 16.81
N PHE A 126 12.63 4.95 16.39
CA PHE A 126 12.28 4.22 15.17
C PHE A 126 11.19 4.98 14.42
N GLU A 127 11.39 5.23 13.13
CA GLU A 127 10.53 6.09 12.32
C GLU A 127 10.15 5.45 10.98
N TYR A 128 8.97 5.83 10.46
CA TYR A 128 8.43 5.53 9.13
C TYR A 128 8.43 4.05 8.67
N PRO A 129 7.96 3.09 9.49
CA PRO A 129 8.05 1.67 9.14
C PRO A 129 7.30 1.33 7.85
N VAL A 130 7.96 0.62 6.92
CA VAL A 130 7.32 -0.07 5.80
C VAL A 130 7.25 -1.55 6.14
N ILE A 131 6.04 -2.10 6.04
CA ILE A 131 5.75 -3.49 6.38
C ILE A 131 5.39 -4.23 5.10
N SER A 132 5.95 -5.43 4.94
CA SER A 132 5.58 -6.35 3.86
C SER A 132 5.44 -7.77 4.39
N MET A 133 4.47 -8.50 3.85
CA MET A 133 4.09 -9.83 4.32
C MET A 133 4.49 -10.88 3.29
N GLY A 134 5.23 -11.89 3.75
CA GLY A 134 5.41 -13.15 3.06
C GLY A 134 4.27 -14.11 3.38
N LYS A 135 4.56 -15.41 3.33
CA LYS A 135 3.64 -16.47 3.73
C LYS A 135 3.62 -16.61 5.25
N ASP A 136 4.78 -16.88 5.83
CA ASP A 136 4.97 -17.08 7.27
C ASP A 136 5.76 -15.92 7.91
N PHE A 137 6.46 -15.10 7.11
CA PHE A 137 7.28 -13.99 7.63
C PHE A 137 6.67 -12.60 7.39
N MET A 138 6.84 -11.71 8.37
CA MET A 138 6.62 -10.28 8.23
C MET A 138 7.96 -9.55 8.25
N TYR A 139 8.19 -8.73 7.23
CA TYR A 139 9.35 -7.88 7.11
C TYR A 139 8.98 -6.44 7.46
N ILE A 140 9.76 -5.81 8.34
CA ILE A 140 9.59 -4.41 8.72
C ILE A 140 10.91 -3.68 8.46
N ILE A 141 10.95 -2.84 7.43
CA ILE A 141 12.06 -1.91 7.20
C ILE A 141 11.70 -0.57 7.82
N LEU A 142 12.63 0.04 8.55
CA LEU A 142 12.42 1.32 9.20
C LEU A 142 13.73 2.11 9.33
N LEU A 143 13.59 3.38 9.67
CA LEU A 143 14.72 4.23 10.04
C LEU A 143 14.92 4.14 11.55
N ALA A 144 16.08 3.65 11.97
CA ALA A 144 16.47 3.62 13.37
C ALA A 144 17.42 4.79 13.66
N SER A 145 17.24 5.46 14.79
CA SER A 145 18.07 6.60 15.18
C SER A 145 18.52 6.54 16.63
N GLU A 146 19.75 6.99 16.84
CA GLU A 146 20.35 7.20 18.15
C GLU A 146 21.22 8.46 18.11
N SER A 147 20.86 9.46 18.91
CA SER A 147 21.50 10.78 18.87
C SER A 147 21.47 11.40 17.46
N SER A 148 22.59 11.34 16.73
CA SER A 148 22.75 11.83 15.36
C SER A 148 22.99 10.72 14.33
N ASN A 149 23.06 9.47 14.77
CA ASN A 149 23.29 8.33 13.88
C ASN A 149 21.94 7.82 13.39
N LEU A 150 21.80 7.77 12.06
CA LEU A 150 20.66 7.15 11.38
C LEU A 150 21.13 5.87 10.71
N CYS A 151 20.31 4.82 10.72
CA CYS A 151 20.55 3.64 9.90
C CYS A 151 19.24 3.01 9.46
N ILE A 152 19.30 2.23 8.37
CA ILE A 152 18.22 1.31 8.02
C ILE A 152 18.31 0.09 8.93
N GLN A 153 17.17 -0.29 9.48
CA GLN A 153 16.98 -1.59 10.12
C GLN A 153 15.87 -2.37 9.45
N VAL A 154 16.07 -3.69 9.35
CA VAL A 154 15.06 -4.63 8.89
C VAL A 154 14.83 -5.70 9.95
N TYR A 155 13.62 -5.75 10.47
CA TYR A 155 13.15 -6.82 11.34
C TYR A 155 12.47 -7.90 10.51
N VAL A 156 12.76 -9.15 10.84
CA VAL A 156 12.04 -10.31 10.30
C VAL A 156 11.32 -10.99 11.46
N LEU A 157 10.00 -10.99 11.39
CA LEU A 157 9.11 -11.61 12.35
C LEU A 157 8.59 -12.92 11.75
N ASP A 158 8.66 -14.00 12.53
CA ASP A 158 7.99 -15.26 12.23
C ASP A 158 6.57 -15.23 12.79
N LEU A 159 5.60 -15.46 11.90
CA LEU A 159 4.16 -15.47 12.14
C LEU A 159 3.54 -16.84 11.80
N SER A 160 4.36 -17.88 11.64
CA SER A 160 3.87 -19.25 11.39
C SER A 160 2.97 -19.77 12.52
N ASP A 161 3.16 -19.29 13.75
CA ASP A 161 2.25 -19.49 14.87
C ASP A 161 1.30 -18.29 14.97
N THR A 162 0.02 -18.49 14.66
CA THR A 162 -0.99 -17.41 14.67
C THR A 162 -1.33 -16.88 16.07
N SER A 163 -0.88 -17.55 17.14
CA SER A 163 -1.12 -17.12 18.52
C SER A 163 -0.07 -16.15 19.07
N THR A 164 1.08 -16.03 18.39
CA THR A 164 2.20 -15.22 18.85
C THR A 164 3.01 -14.68 17.67
N TYR A 165 4.09 -13.95 17.95
CA TYR A 165 5.09 -13.61 16.95
C TYR A 165 6.46 -13.67 17.60
N THR A 166 7.49 -13.98 16.81
CA THR A 166 8.88 -13.92 17.28
C THR A 166 9.74 -13.14 16.30
N ILE A 167 10.62 -12.29 16.81
CA ILE A 167 11.63 -11.64 15.97
C ILE A 167 12.74 -12.66 15.75
N ILE A 168 12.85 -13.21 14.55
CA ILE A 168 13.85 -14.23 14.22
C ILE A 168 15.16 -13.62 13.72
N LYS A 169 15.09 -12.41 13.11
CA LYS A 169 16.27 -11.67 12.62
C LYS A 169 16.12 -10.17 12.83
N THR A 170 17.26 -9.51 12.97
CA THR A 170 17.39 -8.05 12.93
C THR A 170 18.64 -7.71 12.14
N HIS A 171 18.44 -7.11 10.97
CA HIS A 171 19.53 -6.64 10.11
C HIS A 171 19.70 -5.14 10.29
N SER A 172 20.92 -4.69 10.51
CA SER A 172 21.25 -3.27 10.67
C SER A 172 22.32 -2.88 9.64
N TYR A 173 22.16 -1.71 9.03
CA TYR A 173 23.05 -1.22 7.99
C TYR A 173 23.69 0.13 8.37
N PRO A 174 24.52 0.18 9.44
CA PRO A 174 25.09 1.41 9.97
C PRO A 174 26.14 2.07 9.06
N GLU A 175 26.65 1.34 8.07
CA GLU A 175 27.58 1.86 7.07
C GLU A 175 26.94 2.88 6.11
N TYR A 176 25.60 2.97 6.09
CA TYR A 176 24.84 3.97 5.36
C TYR A 176 24.22 4.97 6.34
N ASN A 177 24.98 6.00 6.68
CA ASN A 177 24.62 6.99 7.71
C ASN A 177 23.78 8.18 7.18
N GLU A 178 23.72 8.38 5.86
CA GLU A 178 22.95 9.46 5.21
C GLU A 178 21.72 8.90 4.47
N VAL A 179 20.86 8.18 5.21
CA VAL A 179 19.63 7.58 4.68
C VAL A 179 18.54 8.64 4.52
N TYR A 180 17.89 8.65 3.35
CA TYR A 180 16.78 9.57 3.11
C TYR A 180 15.51 9.13 3.85
N TRP A 181 14.85 10.08 4.49
CA TRP A 181 13.62 9.86 5.24
C TRP A 181 12.51 9.40 4.29
N GLY A 182 11.85 8.28 4.60
CA GLY A 182 10.88 7.65 3.69
C GLY A 182 11.49 7.15 2.37
N GLY A 183 12.81 7.20 2.21
CA GLY A 183 13.56 6.76 1.04
C GLY A 183 13.84 5.27 1.02
N TYR A 184 12.89 4.44 1.48
CA TYR A 184 13.07 3.01 1.52
C TYR A 184 11.74 2.27 1.37
N THR A 185 11.84 1.01 0.96
CA THR A 185 10.71 0.11 0.77
C THR A 185 11.17 -1.34 0.93
N ILE A 186 10.25 -2.23 1.25
CA ILE A 186 10.48 -3.67 1.30
C ILE A 186 9.28 -4.39 0.69
N GLN A 187 9.55 -5.43 -0.10
CA GLN A 187 8.54 -6.30 -0.65
C GLN A 187 8.89 -7.75 -0.39
N ALA A 188 8.04 -8.42 0.39
CA ALA A 188 8.11 -9.84 0.66
C ALA A 188 7.25 -10.63 -0.33
N TYR A 189 7.58 -11.89 -0.52
CA TYR A 189 6.97 -12.79 -1.50
C TYR A 189 6.38 -14.03 -0.81
N SER A 190 5.57 -14.80 -1.53
CA SER A 190 4.83 -15.95 -0.98
C SER A 190 5.71 -17.14 -0.57
N ASP A 191 7.01 -17.09 -0.80
CA ASP A 191 8.00 -18.07 -0.33
C ASP A 191 8.89 -17.51 0.79
N ASP A 192 8.43 -16.45 1.45
CA ASP A 192 9.11 -15.77 2.56
C ASP A 192 10.43 -15.11 2.21
N THR A 193 10.82 -15.07 0.93
CA THR A 193 11.90 -14.19 0.48
C THR A 193 11.44 -12.73 0.48
N ALA A 194 12.38 -11.79 0.52
CA ALA A 194 12.07 -10.37 0.38
C ALA A 194 13.17 -9.61 -0.34
N THR A 195 12.77 -8.57 -1.08
CA THR A 195 13.68 -7.60 -1.67
C THR A 195 13.37 -6.23 -1.09
N ALA A 196 14.40 -5.56 -0.57
CA ALA A 196 14.27 -4.21 -0.05
C ALA A 196 15.17 -3.26 -0.81
N HIS A 197 14.77 -2.00 -0.82
CA HIS A 197 15.51 -0.93 -1.46
C HIS A 197 15.56 0.27 -0.54
N PHE A 198 16.69 0.95 -0.49
CA PHE A 198 16.80 2.24 0.18
C PHE A 198 17.76 3.18 -0.53
N PHE A 199 17.54 4.47 -0.30
CA PHE A 199 18.32 5.56 -0.84
C PHE A 199 19.18 6.19 0.25
N THR A 200 20.45 6.38 -0.07
CA THR A 200 21.45 6.93 0.84
C THR A 200 22.46 7.78 0.05
N GLN A 201 23.36 8.45 0.74
CA GLN A 201 24.56 9.05 0.14
C GLN A 201 25.81 8.30 0.58
N ASN A 202 26.86 8.33 -0.26
CA ASN A 202 28.21 7.95 0.14
C ASN A 202 28.94 9.15 0.77
N SER A 203 30.19 8.93 1.20
CA SER A 203 31.01 9.99 1.80
C SER A 203 31.35 11.15 0.85
N GLN A 204 31.15 10.98 -0.46
CA GLN A 204 31.27 12.01 -1.50
C GLN A 204 29.95 12.73 -1.79
N LYS A 205 28.86 12.43 -1.06
CA LYS A 205 27.50 12.95 -1.26
C LYS A 205 26.84 12.51 -2.57
N GLU A 206 27.36 11.48 -3.21
CA GLU A 206 26.74 10.88 -4.39
C GLU A 206 25.53 10.04 -3.92
N SER A 207 24.41 10.19 -4.61
CA SER A 207 23.22 9.39 -4.30
C SER A 207 23.46 7.92 -4.67
N LEU A 208 23.28 7.04 -3.70
CA LEU A 208 23.34 5.61 -3.83
C LEU A 208 21.95 5.01 -3.73
N TYR A 209 21.68 4.07 -4.64
CA TYR A 209 20.54 3.18 -4.54
C TYR A 209 21.03 1.82 -4.07
N VAL A 210 20.58 1.38 -2.90
CA VAL A 210 21.01 0.12 -2.29
C VAL A 210 19.87 -0.88 -2.35
N GLN A 211 20.16 -2.07 -2.86
CA GLN A 211 19.27 -3.22 -2.83
C GLN A 211 19.72 -4.22 -1.78
N LEU A 212 18.75 -4.82 -1.11
CA LEU A 212 18.90 -5.90 -0.14
C LEU A 212 18.06 -7.09 -0.59
N GLN A 213 18.52 -8.31 -0.30
CA GLN A 213 17.72 -9.51 -0.48
C GLN A 213 17.82 -10.47 0.67
N TYR A 214 16.65 -10.95 1.06
CA TYR A 214 16.50 -11.94 2.10
C TYR A 214 16.07 -13.27 1.48
N ASP A 215 16.66 -14.36 1.95
CA ASP A 215 16.21 -15.70 1.60
C ASP A 215 14.98 -16.13 2.41
N SER A 216 14.48 -17.34 2.16
CA SER A 216 13.29 -17.89 2.83
C SER A 216 13.51 -18.23 4.31
N SER A 217 14.68 -17.95 4.87
CA SER A 217 14.97 -18.01 6.32
C SER A 217 15.04 -16.62 6.96
N GLY A 218 14.79 -15.56 6.18
CA GLY A 218 14.92 -14.17 6.62
C GLY A 218 16.37 -13.69 6.68
N GLU A 219 17.33 -14.46 6.17
CA GLU A 219 18.75 -14.10 6.19
C GLU A 219 19.13 -13.27 4.97
N LEU A 220 20.03 -12.30 5.18
CA LEU A 220 20.58 -11.51 4.08
C LEU A 220 21.43 -12.43 3.19
N LYS A 221 21.10 -12.48 1.90
CA LYS A 221 21.88 -13.25 0.91
C LYS A 221 23.32 -12.74 0.84
N SER A 222 24.29 -13.65 0.66
CA SER A 222 25.73 -13.37 0.72
C SER A 222 26.22 -12.24 -0.20
N ASP A 223 25.58 -12.07 -1.35
CA ASP A 223 26.00 -11.09 -2.36
C ASP A 223 25.32 -9.72 -2.17
N TYR A 224 24.68 -9.49 -1.03
CA TYR A 224 23.97 -8.26 -0.65
C TYR A 224 24.54 -7.68 0.66
N PRO A 225 24.48 -6.34 0.87
CA PRO A 225 23.84 -5.30 0.06
C PRO A 225 24.51 -5.07 -1.32
N LYS A 226 23.72 -4.75 -2.34
CA LYS A 226 24.22 -4.32 -3.67
C LYS A 226 23.98 -2.84 -3.86
N GLN A 227 25.05 -2.10 -4.14
CA GLN A 227 24.95 -0.72 -4.61
C GLN A 227 24.68 -0.72 -6.11
N ILE A 228 23.55 -0.17 -6.50
CA ILE A 228 23.14 -0.07 -7.89
C ILE A 228 23.43 1.36 -8.33
N ILE A 229 24.45 1.52 -9.17
CA ILE A 229 24.74 2.82 -9.79
C ILE A 229 23.70 3.03 -10.90
N LYS A 230 22.68 3.83 -10.62
CA LYS A 230 21.71 4.29 -11.61
C LYS A 230 21.89 5.77 -11.86
N ASN A 231 21.67 6.21 -13.10
CA ASN A 231 21.55 7.64 -13.45
C ASN A 231 20.25 8.28 -12.89
N ALA A 232 19.70 7.74 -11.81
CA ALA A 232 18.50 8.20 -11.16
C ALA A 232 18.92 8.89 -9.85
N GLU A 233 19.07 10.21 -9.91
CA GLU A 233 19.15 11.02 -8.69
C GLU A 233 17.74 11.17 -8.13
N PHE A 234 17.56 10.84 -6.86
CA PHE A 234 16.27 10.86 -6.17
C PHE A 234 16.19 12.05 -5.22
N ALA A 235 14.97 12.53 -4.98
CA ALA A 235 14.67 13.63 -4.07
C ALA A 235 15.17 13.35 -2.63
N ILE A 236 15.96 14.29 -2.12
CA ILE A 236 16.36 14.37 -0.71
C ILE A 236 15.33 15.26 -0.01
N GLY A 237 14.45 14.69 0.82
CA GLY A 237 13.44 15.48 1.54
C GLY A 237 12.41 14.65 2.31
N PHE A 238 11.62 15.35 3.13
CA PHE A 238 10.63 14.84 4.10
C PHE A 238 9.39 14.18 3.46
N HIS A 239 9.52 13.35 2.43
CA HIS A 239 8.35 13.07 1.60
C HIS A 239 8.19 11.60 1.21
N TRP A 240 6.93 11.17 1.35
CA TRP A 240 6.29 9.89 1.06
C TRP A 240 7.18 8.65 1.16
N THR A 241 6.89 7.85 2.18
CA THR A 241 7.38 6.49 2.25
C THR A 241 7.08 5.77 0.94
N ILE A 242 8.14 5.26 0.31
CA ILE A 242 8.03 4.50 -0.93
C ILE A 242 7.31 3.20 -0.60
N ASN A 243 6.26 2.89 -1.35
CA ASN A 243 5.52 1.65 -1.17
C ASN A 243 5.70 0.77 -2.39
N SER A 244 6.50 -0.28 -2.28
CA SER A 244 6.56 -1.26 -3.35
C SER A 244 5.23 -2.01 -3.44
N ILE A 245 4.78 -2.26 -4.65
CA ILE A 245 3.56 -2.97 -4.97
C ILE A 245 3.93 -4.27 -5.66
N LEU A 246 3.78 -5.39 -4.95
CA LEU A 246 3.74 -6.73 -5.56
C LEU A 246 2.64 -6.82 -6.61
N HIS A 247 2.99 -7.33 -7.78
CA HIS A 247 2.08 -7.64 -8.88
C HIS A 247 1.41 -8.99 -8.67
N GLU A 248 0.41 -9.28 -9.49
CA GLU A 248 -0.37 -10.52 -9.39
C GLU A 248 0.37 -11.78 -9.84
N ASP A 249 1.41 -11.63 -10.66
CA ASP A 249 2.31 -12.72 -10.99
C ASP A 249 3.10 -13.22 -9.76
N LYS A 250 3.06 -12.48 -8.63
CA LYS A 250 3.77 -12.75 -7.37
C LYS A 250 5.29 -12.77 -7.51
N GLU A 251 5.80 -12.33 -8.64
CA GLU A 251 7.21 -12.41 -9.01
C GLU A 251 7.77 -11.04 -9.38
N THR A 252 6.92 -10.05 -9.65
CA THR A 252 7.34 -8.69 -9.99
C THR A 252 6.75 -7.65 -9.05
N SER A 253 7.48 -6.56 -8.86
CA SER A 253 7.10 -5.49 -7.94
C SER A 253 7.48 -4.14 -8.51
N THR A 254 6.67 -3.12 -8.22
CA THR A 254 6.92 -1.75 -8.69
C THR A 254 6.82 -0.77 -7.56
N PHE A 255 7.71 0.22 -7.56
CA PHE A 255 7.47 1.45 -6.81
C PHE A 255 7.59 2.68 -7.71
N ILE A 256 6.97 3.77 -7.25
CA ILE A 256 7.08 5.08 -7.86
C ILE A 256 7.71 6.05 -6.85
N LYS A 257 8.67 6.86 -7.29
CA LYS A 257 9.30 7.91 -6.49
C LYS A 257 9.58 9.15 -7.33
N MET A 258 9.71 10.31 -6.70
CA MET A 258 10.19 11.53 -7.37
C MET A 258 11.70 11.53 -7.60
N ASP A 259 12.12 12.13 -8.71
CA ASP A 259 13.51 12.49 -8.94
C ASP A 259 14.00 13.62 -8.03
N LYS A 260 15.31 13.89 -8.04
CA LYS A 260 15.97 14.86 -7.17
C LYS A 260 15.40 16.27 -7.24
N ASP A 261 15.06 16.70 -8.45
CA ASP A 261 14.55 18.05 -8.71
C ASP A 261 13.03 18.15 -8.50
N TYR A 262 12.40 17.02 -8.14
CA TYR A 262 10.96 16.90 -7.98
C TYR A 262 10.17 17.35 -9.23
N THR A 263 10.69 17.07 -10.42
CA THR A 263 10.04 17.38 -11.70
C THR A 263 9.59 16.13 -12.44
N LYS A 264 10.13 14.97 -12.07
CA LYS A 264 9.86 13.69 -12.74
C LYS A 264 9.45 12.61 -11.76
N LEU A 265 8.50 11.77 -12.17
CA LEU A 265 8.25 10.49 -11.53
C LEU A 265 9.23 9.46 -12.07
N ILE A 266 9.78 8.66 -11.17
CA ILE A 266 10.61 7.50 -11.44
C ILE A 266 9.71 6.29 -11.18
N ILE A 267 9.37 5.56 -12.23
CA ILE A 267 8.69 4.27 -12.12
C ILE A 267 9.78 3.21 -12.22
N TYR A 268 9.88 2.35 -11.21
CA TYR A 268 10.86 1.28 -11.17
C TYR A 268 10.17 -0.05 -10.88
N THR A 269 10.36 -1.00 -11.81
CA THR A 269 9.81 -2.35 -11.71
C THR A 269 10.94 -3.36 -11.70
N TYR A 270 10.86 -4.30 -10.79
CA TYR A 270 11.88 -5.30 -10.55
C TYR A 270 11.27 -6.68 -10.27
N GLN A 271 12.04 -7.71 -10.57
CA GLN A 271 11.71 -9.10 -10.27
C GLN A 271 11.99 -9.43 -8.81
N LYS A 272 11.46 -10.55 -8.33
CA LYS A 272 11.68 -11.10 -7.00
C LYS A 272 13.15 -11.30 -6.66
N ASP A 273 13.93 -11.73 -7.64
CA ASP A 273 15.38 -11.84 -7.57
C ASP A 273 16.10 -10.48 -7.69
N GLY A 274 15.36 -9.38 -7.63
CA GLY A 274 15.82 -7.99 -7.62
C GLY A 274 16.42 -7.52 -8.93
N ASN A 275 16.28 -8.28 -10.02
CA ASN A 275 16.67 -7.81 -11.34
C ASN A 275 15.70 -6.74 -11.83
N GLU A 276 16.24 -5.68 -12.43
CA GLU A 276 15.43 -4.62 -13.04
C GLU A 276 14.69 -5.16 -14.27
N ILE A 277 13.39 -4.85 -14.35
CA ILE A 277 12.57 -5.04 -15.55
C ILE A 277 12.58 -3.75 -16.35
N CYS A 278 12.25 -2.63 -15.70
CA CYS A 278 12.29 -1.30 -16.30
C CYS A 278 12.53 -0.22 -15.25
N LEU A 279 13.08 0.91 -15.72
CA LEU A 279 13.22 2.15 -14.97
C LEU A 279 12.99 3.30 -15.94
N GLU A 280 11.96 4.12 -15.70
CA GLU A 280 11.68 5.29 -16.54
C GLU A 280 11.53 6.55 -15.69
N LYS A 281 11.97 7.68 -16.27
CA LYS A 281 11.79 9.02 -15.70
C LYS A 281 10.78 9.80 -16.52
N ILE A 282 9.66 10.11 -15.91
CA ILE A 282 8.49 10.67 -16.58
C ILE A 282 8.29 12.10 -16.12
N ASP A 283 8.34 13.04 -17.06
CA ASP A 283 8.05 14.44 -16.80
C ASP A 283 6.60 14.62 -16.36
N ILE A 284 6.41 15.21 -15.18
CA ILE A 284 5.11 15.56 -14.62
C ILE A 284 4.97 17.07 -14.39
N ASN A 285 5.65 17.89 -15.18
CA ASN A 285 5.47 19.33 -15.20
C ASN A 285 3.98 19.70 -15.30
N GLY A 286 3.54 20.59 -14.41
CA GLY A 286 2.12 20.94 -14.26
C GLY A 286 1.37 20.15 -13.18
N TYR A 287 1.98 19.11 -12.61
CA TYR A 287 1.47 18.39 -11.45
C TYR A 287 2.29 18.69 -10.18
N TYR A 288 1.65 18.49 -9.03
CA TYR A 288 2.23 18.62 -7.72
C TYR A 288 3.00 17.35 -7.39
N ASN A 289 4.32 17.47 -7.43
CA ASN A 289 5.31 16.43 -7.16
C ASN A 289 5.21 15.75 -5.80
N LEU A 290 4.48 16.33 -4.84
CA LEU A 290 4.31 15.77 -3.50
C LEU A 290 2.90 15.26 -3.25
N ASN A 291 2.05 15.06 -4.26
CA ASN A 291 0.74 14.44 -4.03
C ASN A 291 0.37 13.49 -5.18
N TYR A 292 0.89 12.26 -5.08
CA TYR A 292 0.54 11.17 -5.97
C TYR A 292 0.20 9.90 -5.19
N TYR A 293 -0.71 9.12 -5.72
CA TYR A 293 -1.09 7.79 -5.21
C TYR A 293 -1.15 6.84 -6.39
N TYR A 294 -0.85 5.57 -6.19
CA TYR A 294 -0.91 4.60 -7.27
C TYR A 294 -1.28 3.22 -6.74
N GLY A 295 -1.75 2.39 -7.65
CA GLY A 295 -2.01 0.98 -7.42
C GLY A 295 -1.74 0.18 -8.70
N ILE A 296 -1.58 -1.12 -8.55
CA ILE A 296 -1.37 -2.06 -9.65
C ILE A 296 -2.36 -3.19 -9.49
N HIS A 297 -3.10 -3.47 -10.56
CA HIS A 297 -4.02 -4.60 -10.67
C HIS A 297 -3.87 -5.20 -12.07
N GLY A 298 -3.73 -6.52 -12.13
CA GLY A 298 -3.34 -7.23 -13.32
C GLY A 298 -1.94 -6.81 -13.78
N ASN A 299 -1.87 -6.57 -15.08
CA ASN A 299 -0.70 -6.06 -15.77
C ASN A 299 -0.75 -4.53 -15.97
N LYS A 300 -1.64 -3.80 -15.27
CA LYS A 300 -1.80 -2.35 -15.42
C LYS A 300 -1.67 -1.64 -14.07
N GLY A 301 -1.07 -0.46 -14.11
CA GLY A 301 -1.02 0.47 -12.99
C GLY A 301 -1.95 1.66 -13.22
N TRP A 302 -2.53 2.19 -12.14
CA TRP A 302 -3.19 3.49 -12.15
C TRP A 302 -2.42 4.46 -11.24
N ILE A 303 -2.43 5.73 -11.59
CA ILE A 303 -1.84 6.80 -10.78
C ILE A 303 -2.78 7.99 -10.68
N TYR A 304 -2.90 8.54 -9.49
CA TYR A 304 -3.49 9.84 -9.20
C TYR A 304 -2.39 10.89 -9.18
N LEU A 305 -2.58 11.98 -9.92
CA LEU A 305 -1.74 13.17 -9.91
C LEU A 305 -2.60 14.39 -9.57
N GLN A 306 -2.04 15.35 -8.85
CA GLN A 306 -2.72 16.61 -8.55
C GLN A 306 -2.15 17.73 -9.41
N ASN A 307 -2.97 18.53 -10.08
CA ASN A 307 -2.50 19.73 -10.80
C ASN A 307 -1.83 20.74 -9.84
N SER A 308 -0.69 21.31 -10.22
CA SER A 308 0.07 22.19 -9.32
C SER A 308 -0.56 23.57 -9.11
N LEU A 309 -1.37 24.06 -10.04
CA LEU A 309 -1.96 25.40 -10.00
C LEU A 309 -3.32 25.40 -9.31
N VAL A 310 -4.24 24.57 -9.79
CA VAL A 310 -5.62 24.52 -9.28
C VAL A 310 -5.87 23.37 -8.30
N GLN A 311 -4.85 22.53 -8.06
CA GLN A 311 -4.90 21.42 -7.10
C GLN A 311 -5.97 20.36 -7.40
N GLN A 312 -6.43 20.29 -8.66
CA GLN A 312 -7.41 19.32 -9.13
C GLN A 312 -6.78 17.94 -9.37
N GLY A 313 -7.52 16.87 -9.08
CA GLY A 313 -7.10 15.49 -9.30
C GLY A 313 -7.15 15.05 -10.76
N TYR A 314 -6.23 14.17 -11.15
CA TYR A 314 -6.14 13.53 -12.45
C TYR A 314 -5.79 12.06 -12.26
N PHE A 315 -6.53 11.15 -12.90
CA PHE A 315 -6.14 9.75 -12.99
C PHE A 315 -5.50 9.46 -14.35
N ALA A 316 -4.45 8.66 -14.34
CA ALA A 316 -3.76 8.16 -15.52
C ALA A 316 -3.44 6.67 -15.37
N LEU A 317 -3.20 6.00 -16.50
CA LEU A 317 -2.76 4.60 -16.54
C LEU A 317 -1.28 4.53 -16.88
N PHE A 318 -0.58 3.59 -16.27
CA PHE A 318 0.79 3.23 -16.64
C PHE A 318 0.93 1.72 -16.81
N ASP A 319 1.86 1.33 -17.69
CA ASP A 319 2.28 -0.05 -17.84
C ASP A 319 3.50 -0.28 -16.94
N PRO A 320 3.40 -1.12 -15.91
CA PRO A 320 4.51 -1.36 -14.99
C PRO A 320 5.62 -2.24 -15.60
N GLN A 321 5.37 -2.96 -16.70
CA GLN A 321 6.41 -3.78 -17.37
C GLN A 321 7.31 -2.95 -18.28
N THR A 322 6.76 -1.87 -18.86
CA THR A 322 7.52 -0.93 -19.69
C THR A 322 7.83 0.39 -18.97
N CYS A 323 7.28 0.58 -17.78
CA CYS A 323 7.37 1.81 -16.98
C CYS A 323 6.84 3.05 -17.71
N GLN A 324 5.95 2.87 -18.69
CA GLN A 324 5.38 3.97 -19.48
C GLN A 324 4.08 4.49 -18.86
N LEU A 325 3.99 5.80 -18.66
CA LEU A 325 2.77 6.48 -18.20
C LEU A 325 2.08 7.19 -19.36
N SER A 326 0.80 6.87 -19.60
CA SER A 326 -0.02 7.62 -20.54
C SER A 326 -0.77 8.74 -19.83
N THR A 327 -0.28 9.98 -19.97
CA THR A 327 -1.02 11.17 -19.55
C THR A 327 -2.05 11.61 -20.60
N THR A 328 -1.88 11.16 -21.85
CA THR A 328 -2.87 11.31 -22.92
C THR A 328 -4.03 10.38 -22.63
N GLY A 329 -5.24 10.93 -22.47
CA GLY A 329 -6.41 10.17 -22.04
C GLY A 329 -6.59 10.08 -20.52
N SER A 330 -5.85 10.89 -19.74
CA SER A 330 -6.11 11.05 -18.30
C SER A 330 -7.51 11.57 -18.02
N MET A 331 -8.10 11.16 -16.90
CA MET A 331 -9.38 11.65 -16.41
C MET A 331 -9.16 12.70 -15.35
N GLN A 332 -9.56 13.93 -15.65
CA GLN A 332 -9.69 15.01 -14.69
C GLN A 332 -10.85 14.74 -13.73
N THR A 333 -10.63 14.88 -12.43
CA THR A 333 -11.65 14.67 -11.39
C THR A 333 -12.23 16.02 -10.95
N SER A 334 -13.39 16.02 -10.30
CA SER A 334 -13.96 17.23 -9.68
C SER A 334 -13.41 17.50 -8.28
N ILE A 335 -12.47 16.67 -7.81
CA ILE A 335 -11.92 16.72 -6.45
C ILE A 335 -10.59 17.47 -6.50
N HIS A 336 -10.42 18.41 -5.57
CA HIS A 336 -9.24 19.22 -5.37
C HIS A 336 -8.56 18.82 -4.07
N GLN A 337 -7.24 19.01 -3.94
CA GLN A 337 -6.49 18.61 -2.75
C GLN A 337 -6.75 17.14 -2.35
N GLY A 338 -6.97 16.29 -3.36
CA GLY A 338 -7.46 14.94 -3.20
C GLY A 338 -6.41 13.92 -2.80
N MET A 339 -6.90 12.81 -2.28
CA MET A 339 -6.18 11.56 -2.00
C MET A 339 -6.93 10.41 -2.65
N ALA A 340 -6.21 9.36 -3.07
CA ALA A 340 -6.82 8.22 -3.74
C ALA A 340 -6.22 6.89 -3.25
N GLY A 341 -7.04 5.85 -3.22
CA GLY A 341 -6.60 4.49 -2.92
C GLY A 341 -7.52 3.46 -3.57
N SER A 342 -6.96 2.33 -4.03
CA SER A 342 -7.74 1.26 -4.63
C SER A 342 -8.06 0.14 -3.64
N PHE A 343 -9.11 -0.61 -3.95
CA PHE A 343 -9.60 -1.75 -3.19
C PHE A 343 -10.44 -2.67 -4.09
N TYR A 344 -10.76 -3.86 -3.59
CA TYR A 344 -11.57 -4.83 -4.30
C TYR A 344 -12.96 -4.92 -3.69
N ASP A 345 -13.98 -5.03 -4.53
CA ASP A 345 -15.31 -5.47 -4.12
C ASP A 345 -15.46 -6.93 -4.57
N ILE A 346 -15.23 -7.86 -3.63
CA ILE A 346 -15.19 -9.30 -3.88
C ILE A 346 -16.58 -9.86 -4.13
N GLU A 347 -17.60 -9.33 -3.46
CA GLU A 347 -18.98 -9.73 -3.70
C GLU A 347 -19.42 -9.43 -5.15
N ASN A 348 -18.99 -8.28 -5.68
CA ASN A 348 -19.40 -7.83 -7.00
C ASN A 348 -18.33 -7.95 -8.09
N GLU A 349 -17.18 -8.58 -7.79
CA GLU A 349 -16.08 -8.81 -8.74
C GLU A 349 -15.52 -7.52 -9.36
N LYS A 350 -15.45 -6.41 -8.60
CA LYS A 350 -15.00 -5.09 -9.09
C LYS A 350 -13.68 -4.64 -8.49
N ILE A 351 -12.94 -3.86 -9.28
CA ILE A 351 -11.79 -3.08 -8.83
C ILE A 351 -12.23 -1.63 -8.75
N LEU A 352 -12.04 -1.02 -7.58
CA LEU A 352 -12.56 0.30 -7.27
C LEU A 352 -11.43 1.22 -6.78
N ILE A 353 -11.53 2.53 -7.04
CA ILE A 353 -10.72 3.59 -6.43
C ILE A 353 -11.64 4.48 -5.62
N LEU A 354 -11.30 4.75 -4.35
CA LEU A 354 -11.89 5.80 -3.55
C LEU A 354 -11.01 7.05 -3.64
N GLU A 355 -11.58 8.15 -4.13
CA GLU A 355 -10.97 9.48 -4.13
C GLU A 355 -11.70 10.37 -3.12
N ILE A 356 -10.96 11.12 -2.31
CA ILE A 356 -11.52 12.02 -1.31
C ILE A 356 -10.75 13.33 -1.30
N GLY A 357 -11.45 14.46 -1.20
CA GLY A 357 -10.80 15.77 -1.09
C GLY A 357 -11.79 16.91 -0.97
N ASN A 358 -11.43 18.05 -1.54
CA ASN A 358 -12.18 19.30 -1.49
C ASN A 358 -12.85 19.60 -2.85
N GLN A 359 -13.79 20.55 -2.87
CA GLN A 359 -14.26 21.22 -4.08
C GLN A 359 -13.32 22.37 -4.43
N LEU A 360 -13.50 22.95 -5.62
CA LEU A 360 -12.74 24.12 -6.09
C LEU A 360 -12.82 25.30 -5.11
N ASP A 361 -14.01 25.57 -4.56
CA ASP A 361 -14.24 26.65 -3.60
C ASP A 361 -14.06 26.17 -2.15
N THR A 362 -12.80 26.01 -1.73
CA THR A 362 -12.46 25.51 -0.38
C THR A 362 -12.89 26.44 0.76
N GLU A 363 -13.27 27.70 0.46
CA GLU A 363 -13.73 28.66 1.47
C GLU A 363 -15.23 28.55 1.74
N ASN A 364 -16.00 28.12 0.74
CA ASN A 364 -17.46 27.95 0.84
C ASN A 364 -17.90 26.47 0.88
N GLN A 365 -16.98 25.55 1.15
CA GLN A 365 -17.30 24.13 1.22
C GLN A 365 -17.65 23.69 2.65
N ASP A 366 -18.86 23.11 2.79
CA ASP A 366 -19.34 22.58 4.06
C ASP A 366 -18.80 21.17 4.37
N ASN A 367 -18.58 20.33 3.36
CA ASN A 367 -18.21 18.91 3.51
C ASN A 367 -17.20 18.46 2.46
N MET A 368 -16.17 17.69 2.86
CA MET A 368 -15.27 16.97 1.94
C MET A 368 -16.07 16.16 0.90
N GLN A 369 -15.55 16.15 -0.32
CA GLN A 369 -16.12 15.37 -1.42
C GLN A 369 -15.46 14.01 -1.48
N SER A 370 -16.23 13.02 -1.89
CA SER A 370 -15.71 11.69 -2.18
C SER A 370 -16.38 11.09 -3.40
N ASN A 371 -15.60 10.38 -4.20
CA ASN A 371 -16.04 9.65 -5.36
C ASN A 371 -15.47 8.22 -5.31
N ILE A 372 -16.27 7.24 -5.70
CA ILE A 372 -15.79 5.89 -5.99
C ILE A 372 -15.80 5.68 -7.49
N TYR A 373 -14.68 5.23 -8.04
CA TYR A 373 -14.48 4.93 -9.45
C TYR A 373 -14.40 3.43 -9.64
N GLN A 374 -15.28 2.86 -10.45
CA GLN A 374 -15.11 1.50 -10.94
C GLN A 374 -14.12 1.51 -12.09
N ILE A 375 -12.93 0.95 -11.84
CA ILE A 375 -11.81 0.96 -12.79
C ILE A 375 -11.62 -0.37 -13.51
N GLY A 376 -12.26 -1.43 -13.04
CA GLY A 376 -12.06 -2.76 -13.59
C GLY A 376 -12.90 -3.83 -12.92
N THR A 377 -12.61 -5.08 -13.27
CA THR A 377 -13.22 -6.28 -12.72
C THR A 377 -12.18 -7.36 -12.49
N PHE A 378 -12.53 -8.39 -11.72
CA PHE A 378 -11.70 -9.58 -11.60
C PHE A 378 -12.53 -10.85 -11.54
N ASP A 379 -12.00 -11.94 -12.07
CA ASP A 379 -12.64 -13.25 -11.95
C ASP A 379 -12.21 -13.91 -10.64
N ASN A 380 -13.15 -14.21 -9.74
CA ASN A 380 -12.82 -14.88 -8.47
C ASN A 380 -12.72 -16.40 -8.61
N GLY A 381 -12.76 -16.96 -9.81
CA GLY A 381 -12.69 -18.40 -10.04
C GLY A 381 -13.89 -19.17 -9.48
N LYS A 382 -14.94 -18.47 -9.02
CA LYS A 382 -16.22 -19.08 -8.72
C LYS A 382 -16.75 -19.58 -10.05
N GLU A 383 -16.60 -20.88 -10.30
CA GLU A 383 -17.33 -21.55 -11.38
C GLU A 383 -18.76 -21.03 -11.32
N LYS A 384 -19.13 -20.22 -12.31
CA LYS A 384 -20.51 -19.78 -12.49
C LYS A 384 -21.26 -21.04 -12.91
N ASN A 385 -21.56 -21.90 -11.93
CA ASN A 385 -22.43 -23.06 -12.03
C ASN A 385 -23.84 -22.54 -12.27
N LYS A 386 -24.05 -22.03 -13.48
CA LYS A 386 -25.35 -21.71 -14.04
C LYS A 386 -25.99 -23.06 -14.37
N ASN A 387 -26.93 -23.43 -13.49
CA ASN A 387 -27.95 -24.47 -13.60
C ASN A 387 -27.58 -25.88 -13.12
N LYS A 388 -28.08 -26.25 -11.94
CA LYS A 388 -29.30 -27.09 -11.81
C LYS A 388 -29.68 -27.32 -10.34
N ASN A 389 -30.93 -26.97 -10.03
CA ASN A 389 -31.84 -27.54 -9.04
C ASN A 389 -31.28 -28.23 -7.79
N ASN A 390 -31.75 -27.71 -6.64
CA ASN A 390 -32.11 -28.42 -5.42
C ASN A 390 -31.13 -29.47 -4.91
N GLU A 391 -30.26 -29.06 -3.97
CA GLU A 391 -30.09 -29.82 -2.72
C GLU A 391 -29.52 -28.90 -1.65
N LYS A 392 -30.08 -29.03 -0.44
CA LYS A 392 -29.61 -28.35 0.76
C LYS A 392 -28.43 -29.14 1.28
N GLU A 393 -27.25 -28.57 1.31
CA GLU A 393 -26.19 -29.05 2.19
C GLU A 393 -25.57 -27.87 2.94
N ASP A 394 -25.50 -28.07 4.26
CA ASP A 394 -24.84 -27.23 5.24
C ASP A 394 -23.35 -27.19 4.92
N ASP A 395 -22.83 -26.00 4.60
CA ASP A 395 -21.39 -25.79 4.47
C ASP A 395 -20.94 -24.78 5.53
N THR A 396 -20.23 -25.31 6.51
CA THR A 396 -19.52 -24.57 7.55
C THR A 396 -18.31 -23.92 6.93
N GLY A 397 -18.50 -22.70 6.42
CA GLY A 397 -17.47 -21.90 5.80
C GLY A 397 -16.37 -21.50 6.78
N ASP A 398 -15.19 -22.09 6.60
CA ASP A 398 -13.89 -21.59 7.03
C ASP A 398 -13.05 -21.26 5.79
N ASP A 399 -13.56 -20.34 4.96
CA ASP A 399 -12.82 -19.75 3.83
C ASP A 399 -12.02 -18.54 4.32
N ALA A 400 -10.97 -18.80 5.10
CA ALA A 400 -9.95 -17.81 5.43
C ALA A 400 -9.02 -17.61 4.22
N ASN A 401 -9.53 -16.94 3.18
CA ASN A 401 -8.71 -16.48 2.06
C ASN A 401 -7.74 -15.40 2.54
N ALA A 402 -6.45 -15.63 2.33
CA ALA A 402 -5.37 -14.70 2.63
C ALA A 402 -5.59 -13.35 1.93
N TYR A 403 -5.91 -12.31 2.70
CA TYR A 403 -6.05 -10.95 2.22
C TYR A 403 -4.67 -10.29 2.12
N ASN A 404 -4.43 -9.60 1.00
CA ASN A 404 -3.34 -8.64 0.90
C ASN A 404 -3.79 -7.33 1.58
N ILE A 405 -3.69 -7.28 2.91
CA ILE A 405 -3.99 -6.09 3.70
C ILE A 405 -2.77 -5.17 3.63
N ARG A 406 -2.84 -4.12 2.80
CA ARG A 406 -1.85 -3.04 2.83
C ARG A 406 -2.38 -1.88 3.65
N PHE A 407 -1.92 -1.77 4.90
CA PHE A 407 -1.22 -0.57 5.38
C PHE A 407 -0.66 -0.77 6.80
N GLN A 408 0.61 -0.43 6.94
CA GLN A 408 1.37 -0.12 8.16
C GLN A 408 0.66 -0.33 9.51
N GLY A 409 0.90 -1.49 10.12
CA GLY A 409 1.06 -1.69 11.57
C GLY A 409 -0.18 -1.74 12.46
N LEU A 410 -1.18 -0.90 12.28
CA LEU A 410 -2.05 -0.61 13.44
C LEU A 410 -3.14 -1.65 13.77
N VAL A 411 -3.49 -2.59 12.89
CA VAL A 411 -4.76 -3.33 13.05
C VAL A 411 -4.62 -4.79 13.52
N ALA A 412 -3.48 -5.45 13.27
CA ALA A 412 -3.26 -6.81 13.79
C ALA A 412 -3.23 -6.83 15.34
N LEU A 413 -2.75 -5.76 15.98
CA LEU A 413 -2.70 -5.64 17.44
C LEU A 413 -4.04 -5.21 18.07
N ILE A 414 -4.86 -4.41 17.37
CA ILE A 414 -6.17 -3.97 17.91
C ILE A 414 -7.21 -5.10 17.83
N GLY A 415 -7.13 -5.97 16.81
CA GLY A 415 -7.96 -7.17 16.73
C GLY A 415 -7.68 -8.17 17.86
N LEU A 416 -6.42 -8.31 18.29
CA LEU A 416 -6.04 -9.22 19.38
C LEU A 416 -6.48 -8.71 20.76
N PHE A 417 -6.51 -7.40 20.98
CA PHE A 417 -6.95 -6.79 22.25
C PHE A 417 -8.46 -6.76 22.45
N ILE A 418 -9.26 -7.08 21.43
CA ILE A 418 -10.72 -7.23 21.55
C ILE A 418 -11.12 -8.69 21.79
N LEU A 419 -10.17 -9.64 21.67
CA LEU A 419 -10.37 -11.08 21.88
C LEU A 419 -9.71 -11.63 23.16
N ILE A 420 -9.10 -10.76 23.98
CA ILE A 420 -8.75 -10.99 25.39
C ILE A 420 -9.71 -10.18 26.24
#